data_AF-A0A940SIR4-F1
#
_entry.id   AF-A0A940SIR4-F1
#
_cell.length_a   1.000
_cell.length_b   1.000
_cell.length_c   1.000
_cell.angle_alpha   90.00
_cell.angle_beta   90.00
_cell.angle_gamma   90.00
#
_symmetry.space_group_name_H-M   'P 1'
#
loop_
_entity.id
_entity.type
_entity.pdbx_description
1 polymer ?
#
loop_
_entity_poly.entity_id
_entity_poly.type
_entity_poly.pdbx_seq_one_letter_code
_entity_poly.pdbx_strand_id
1 'polypeptide(L)'
;MTNKELAELNKNRKIYQFCCITGDIEKTMQAWVDNLKIGPWQVRHFNDKTMTSLTVGGKKVEEPFEMIIAITMVGDMEIELIQPVHGPTIYQE
;
A
#
# COMPACT_ATOMS: atom_id res chain seq x y z
N MET A 1 -23.33 -13.88 -6.10
CA MET A 1 -23.16 -14.59 -4.83
C MET A 1 -24.00 -13.91 -3.76
N THR A 2 -24.69 -14.66 -2.92
CA THR A 2 -25.45 -14.17 -1.75
C THR A 2 -24.53 -13.93 -0.55
N ASN A 3 -25.00 -13.22 0.47
CA ASN A 3 -24.23 -13.04 1.72
C ASN A 3 -23.83 -14.36 2.37
N LYS A 4 -24.69 -15.39 2.28
CA LYS A 4 -24.39 -16.73 2.80
C LYS A 4 -23.28 -17.42 2.01
N GLU A 5 -23.32 -17.33 0.68
CA GLU A 5 -22.30 -17.90 -0.20
C GLU A 5 -20.94 -17.20 -0.01
N LEU A 6 -20.93 -15.88 0.21
CA LEU A 6 -19.72 -15.13 0.52
C LEU A 6 -19.13 -15.53 1.88
N ALA A 7 -19.96 -15.71 2.91
CA ALA A 7 -19.50 -16.17 4.22
C ALA A 7 -18.85 -17.56 4.15
N GLU A 8 -19.47 -18.49 3.41
CA GLU A 8 -18.93 -19.83 3.23
C GLU A 8 -17.60 -19.81 2.46
N LEU A 9 -17.54 -19.06 1.34
CA LEU A 9 -16.31 -18.92 0.55
C LEU A 9 -15.15 -18.36 1.37
N ASN A 10 -15.43 -17.41 2.27
CA ASN A 10 -14.38 -16.71 3.02
C ASN A 10 -13.96 -17.40 4.31
N LYS A 11 -14.65 -18.46 4.75
CA LYS A 11 -14.42 -19.14 6.04
C LYS A 11 -12.97 -19.61 6.26
N ASN A 12 -12.29 -20.01 5.18
CA ASN A 12 -10.91 -20.49 5.23
C ASN A 12 -9.93 -19.57 4.49
N ARG A 13 -10.38 -18.38 4.07
CA ARG A 13 -9.53 -17.39 3.41
C ARG A 13 -8.91 -16.49 4.46
N LYS A 14 -7.65 -16.12 4.23
CA LYS A 14 -6.91 -15.21 5.10
C LYS A 14 -6.57 -13.94 4.32
N ILE A 15 -6.73 -12.79 4.98
CA ILE A 15 -6.24 -11.51 4.48
C ILE A 15 -4.73 -11.50 4.72
N TYR A 16 -3.96 -11.41 3.63
CA TYR A 16 -2.50 -11.32 3.72
C TYR A 16 -2.05 -9.89 3.98
N GLN A 17 -2.63 -8.92 3.29
CA GLN A 17 -2.16 -7.54 3.29
C GLN A 17 -3.30 -6.55 3.45
N PHE A 18 -3.02 -5.47 4.16
CA PHE A 18 -3.88 -4.30 4.30
C PHE A 18 -3.08 -3.04 3.93
N CYS A 19 -3.59 -2.26 2.99
CA CYS A 19 -2.94 -1.04 2.48
C CYS A 19 -3.75 0.22 2.85
N CYS A 20 -3.06 1.26 3.31
CA CYS A 20 -3.60 2.61 3.52
C CYS A 20 -2.85 3.65 2.71
N ILE A 21 -3.58 4.56 2.07
CA ILE A 21 -3.01 5.73 1.41
C ILE A 21 -2.91 6.88 2.42
N THR A 22 -1.80 7.61 2.40
CA THR A 22 -1.57 8.77 3.27
C THR A 22 -0.90 9.91 2.51
N GLY A 23 -1.13 11.14 2.95
CA GLY A 23 -0.44 12.33 2.41
C GLY A 23 0.93 12.58 3.04
N ASP A 24 1.25 11.95 4.18
CA ASP A 24 2.51 12.11 4.91
C ASP A 24 2.88 10.80 5.62
N ILE A 25 3.74 10.01 4.96
CA ILE A 25 4.10 8.67 5.38
C ILE A 25 4.96 8.67 6.64
N GLU A 26 5.86 9.63 6.80
CA GLU A 26 6.71 9.77 7.98
C GLU A 26 5.86 10.04 9.23
N LYS A 27 4.96 11.02 9.13
CA LYS A 27 4.01 11.32 10.22
C LYS A 27 3.11 10.13 10.52
N THR A 28 2.66 9.40 9.50
CA THR A 28 1.77 8.24 9.67
C THR A 28 2.50 7.08 10.35
N MET A 29 3.69 6.73 9.87
CA MET A 29 4.55 5.71 10.48
C MET A 29 4.82 6.03 11.95
N GLN A 30 5.20 7.28 12.25
CA GLN A 30 5.45 7.73 13.61
C GLN A 30 4.21 7.61 14.50
N ALA A 31 3.04 8.04 14.03
CA ALA A 31 1.80 7.91 14.77
C ALA A 31 1.43 6.44 15.06
N TRP A 32 1.71 5.52 14.13
CA TRP A 32 1.46 4.10 14.33
C TRP A 32 2.45 3.46 15.31
N VAL A 33 3.72 3.88 15.27
CA VAL A 33 4.70 3.49 16.30
C VAL A 33 4.27 4.01 17.67
N ASP A 34 3.89 5.28 17.78
CA ASP A 34 3.59 5.90 19.07
C ASP A 34 2.30 5.38 19.69
N ASN A 35 1.23 5.28 18.91
CA ASN A 35 -0.09 4.96 19.43
C ASN A 35 -0.40 3.46 19.40
N LEU A 36 0.09 2.74 18.38
CA LEU A 36 -0.27 1.33 18.15
C LEU A 36 0.89 0.36 18.40
N LYS A 37 2.12 0.87 18.57
CA LYS A 37 3.35 0.06 18.67
C LYS A 37 3.57 -0.82 17.44
N ILE A 38 3.18 -0.32 16.26
CA ILE A 38 3.36 -1.01 14.97
C ILE A 38 4.60 -0.48 14.24
N GLY A 39 5.46 -1.41 13.85
CA GLY A 39 6.76 -1.20 13.21
C GLY A 39 7.68 -2.39 13.52
N PRO A 40 8.99 -2.33 13.18
CA PRO A 40 9.65 -1.30 12.39
C PRO A 40 9.21 -1.34 10.93
N TRP A 41 9.29 -0.20 10.25
CA TRP A 41 8.90 -0.06 8.86
C TRP A 41 10.07 -0.29 7.91
N GLN A 42 9.82 -1.01 6.83
CA GLN A 42 10.71 -1.05 5.66
C GLN A 42 10.19 -0.06 4.62
N VAL A 43 10.99 0.96 4.33
CA VAL A 43 10.60 2.02 3.38
C VAL A 43 11.25 1.77 2.01
N ARG A 44 10.50 2.02 0.94
CA ARG A 44 10.95 1.94 -0.46
C ARG A 44 10.43 3.15 -1.24
N HIS A 45 11.27 3.67 -2.13
CA HIS A 45 10.90 4.71 -3.07
C HIS A 45 10.74 4.10 -4.47
N PHE A 46 9.56 4.27 -5.05
CA PHE A 46 9.26 3.85 -6.41
C PHE A 46 9.12 5.08 -7.29
N ASN A 47 9.91 5.12 -8.37
CA ASN A 47 9.89 6.18 -9.37
C ASN A 47 10.22 5.61 -10.76
N ASP A 48 10.25 6.49 -11.76
CA ASP A 48 10.54 6.17 -13.17
C ASP A 48 11.90 5.48 -13.39
N LYS A 49 12.84 5.60 -12.43
CA LYS A 49 14.15 4.94 -12.47
C LYS A 49 14.14 3.56 -11.81
N THR A 50 13.36 3.37 -10.75
CA THR A 50 13.31 2.11 -9.99
C THR A 50 12.19 1.19 -10.45
N MET A 51 11.20 1.68 -11.19
CA MET A 51 10.09 0.89 -11.74
C MET A 51 9.71 1.34 -13.15
N THR A 52 10.15 0.57 -14.14
CA THR A 52 9.98 0.88 -15.58
C THR A 52 8.73 0.27 -16.22
N SER A 53 7.96 -0.51 -15.45
CA SER A 53 6.78 -1.26 -15.91
C SER A 53 5.46 -0.78 -15.30
N LEU A 54 5.43 0.40 -14.66
CA LEU A 54 4.21 0.95 -14.08
C LEU A 54 3.13 1.13 -15.16
N THR A 55 1.92 0.64 -14.87
CA THR A 55 0.74 0.75 -15.73
C THR A 55 -0.42 1.29 -14.92
N VAL A 56 -1.06 2.36 -15.41
CA VAL A 56 -2.23 3.00 -14.78
C VAL A 56 -3.36 3.00 -15.81
N GLY A 57 -4.55 2.49 -15.43
CA GLY A 57 -5.69 2.40 -16.35
C GLY A 57 -5.41 1.56 -17.62
N GLY A 58 -4.53 0.57 -17.54
CA GLY A 58 -4.13 -0.27 -18.68
C GLY A 58 -3.14 0.39 -19.64
N LYS A 59 -2.66 1.61 -19.35
CA LYS A 59 -1.62 2.29 -20.14
C LYS A 59 -0.32 2.36 -19.36
N LYS A 60 0.79 2.10 -20.04
CA LYS A 60 2.13 2.28 -19.46
C LYS A 60 2.32 3.75 -19.08
N VAL A 61 2.87 3.98 -17.90
CA VAL A 61 3.29 5.31 -17.46
C VAL A 61 4.65 5.61 -18.06
N GLU A 62 4.73 6.69 -18.84
CA GLU A 62 5.99 7.23 -19.40
C GLU A 62 6.40 8.54 -18.73
N GLU A 63 5.50 9.17 -18.00
CA GLU A 63 5.74 10.41 -17.27
C GLU A 63 6.46 10.15 -15.94
N PRO A 64 7.29 11.08 -15.45
CA PRO A 64 7.91 10.97 -14.13
C PRO A 64 6.86 10.82 -13.03
N PHE A 65 7.06 9.82 -12.17
CA PHE A 65 6.23 9.57 -11.00
C PHE A 65 7.10 9.28 -9.79
N GLU A 66 6.54 9.50 -8.60
CA GLU A 66 7.14 9.06 -7.35
C GLU A 66 6.05 8.64 -6.36
N MET A 67 6.28 7.51 -5.70
CA MET A 67 5.51 7.08 -4.53
C MET A 67 6.43 6.41 -3.52
N ILE A 68 6.10 6.61 -2.24
CA ILE A 68 6.81 6.02 -1.11
C ILE A 68 5.93 4.93 -0.53
N ILE A 69 6.52 3.76 -0.28
CA ILE A 69 5.83 2.63 0.33
C ILE A 69 6.57 2.25 1.60
N ALA A 70 5.83 2.12 2.70
CA ALA A 70 6.32 1.60 3.96
C ALA A 70 5.55 0.34 4.33
N ILE A 71 6.25 -0.77 4.50
CA ILE A 71 5.65 -2.06 4.89
C ILE A 71 6.17 -2.54 6.23
N THR A 72 5.32 -3.24 6.97
CA THR A 72 5.70 -3.99 8.17
C THR A 72 4.81 -5.20 8.38
N MET A 73 5.32 -6.22 9.07
CA MET A 73 4.54 -7.41 9.41
C MET A 73 3.99 -7.29 10.83
N VAL A 74 2.69 -7.47 11.00
CA VAL A 74 2.04 -7.62 12.32
C VAL A 74 1.53 -9.05 12.43
N GLY A 75 2.32 -9.89 13.11
CA GLY A 75 2.08 -11.33 13.11
C GLY A 75 2.25 -11.89 11.70
N ASP A 76 1.14 -12.30 11.09
CA ASP A 76 1.10 -12.96 9.80
C ASP A 76 0.33 -12.16 8.72
N MET A 77 0.08 -10.87 9.00
CA MET A 77 -0.51 -9.89 8.08
C MET A 77 0.51 -8.78 7.77
N GLU A 78 0.63 -8.43 6.50
CA GLU A 78 1.42 -7.28 6.03
C GLU A 78 0.57 -6.01 6.08
N ILE A 79 1.13 -4.97 6.69
CA ILE A 79 0.56 -3.63 6.68
C ILE A 79 1.40 -2.79 5.74
N GLU A 80 0.74 -2.16 4.78
CA GLU A 80 1.34 -1.28 3.79
C GLU A 80 0.78 0.14 3.93
N LEU A 81 1.68 1.13 3.98
CA LEU A 81 1.34 2.54 3.85
C LEU A 81 1.92 3.04 2.53
N ILE A 82 1.12 3.76 1.76
CA ILE A 82 1.56 4.36 0.49
C ILE A 82 1.32 5.86 0.52
N GLN A 83 2.35 6.63 0.21
CA GLN A 83 2.23 8.05 -0.10
C GLN A 83 2.55 8.25 -1.58
N PRO A 84 1.56 8.57 -2.42
CA PRO A 84 1.85 9.08 -3.75
C PRO A 84 2.40 10.50 -3.61
N VAL A 85 3.54 10.78 -4.26
CA VAL A 85 4.24 12.06 -4.17
C VAL A 85 3.86 12.94 -5.37
N HIS A 86 4.05 12.41 -6.58
CA HIS A 86 3.67 13.08 -7.83
C HIS A 86 3.54 12.08 -8.99
N GLY A 87 3.02 12.59 -10.12
CA GLY A 87 2.89 11.84 -11.36
C GLY A 87 1.70 10.89 -11.37
N PRO A 88 1.48 10.14 -12.46
CA PRO A 88 0.33 9.26 -12.57
C PRO A 88 0.53 7.99 -11.72
N THR A 89 -0.32 7.81 -10.72
CA THR A 89 -0.44 6.59 -9.91
C THR A 89 -1.90 6.17 -9.82
N ILE A 90 -2.19 4.91 -9.46
CA ILE A 90 -3.57 4.48 -9.18
C ILE A 90 -4.13 5.06 -7.86
N TYR A 91 -3.31 5.82 -7.12
CA TYR A 91 -3.62 6.36 -5.79
C TYR A 91 -3.91 7.86 -5.81
N GLN A 92 -3.86 8.48 -6.98
CA GLN A 92 -4.16 9.90 -7.20
C GLN A 92 -5.29 10.00 -8.24
N GLU A 93 -6.34 10.74 -7.89
CA GLU A 93 -7.40 11.19 -8.81
C GLU A 93 -7.13 12.63 -9.26
#